data_AF-A0A7H4PNJ0-F1
#
_entry.id   AF-A0A7H4PNJ0-F1
#
_cell.length_a   1.000
_cell.length_b   1.000
_cell.length_c   1.000
_cell.angle_alpha   90.00
_cell.angle_beta   90.00
_cell.angle_gamma   90.00
#
_symmetry.space_group_name_H-M   'P 1'
#
loop_
_entity.id
_entity.type
_entity.pdbx_description
1 polymer ?
#
loop_
_entity_poly.entity_id
_entity_poly.type
_entity_poly.pdbx_seq_one_letter_code
_entity_poly.pdbx_strand_id
1 'polypeptide(L)'
;MNIAAFDIGGTALKMGVMTREGTLLEKGKQNIVDSDGDQILQAMLAWIAAHPACEGVAISAPGYVNPHTGFIEMGGAIRKFDNFAIKRWLEQQVRLPWPLRMMPTACCWPSAGGVKPPT
;
A
#
# COMPACT_ATOMS: atom_id res chain seq x y z
N MET A 1 -3.50 -17.15 -0.86
CA MET A 1 -2.72 -15.92 -1.08
C MET A 1 -3.37 -14.76 -0.36
N ASN A 2 -2.67 -14.22 0.64
CA ASN A 2 -3.05 -13.01 1.35
C ASN A 2 -2.29 -11.81 0.77
N ILE A 3 -2.95 -10.67 0.70
CA ILE A 3 -2.43 -9.44 0.15
C ILE A 3 -2.52 -8.37 1.24
N ALA A 4 -1.39 -7.78 1.61
CA ALA A 4 -1.35 -6.63 2.50
C ALA A 4 -1.70 -5.37 1.70
N ALA A 5 -2.85 -4.77 1.96
CA ALA A 5 -3.31 -3.54 1.34
C ALA A 5 -3.03 -2.34 2.23
N PHE A 6 -2.46 -1.29 1.66
CA PHE A 6 -2.13 -0.03 2.31
C PHE A 6 -2.85 1.09 1.58
N ASP A 7 -3.64 1.87 2.30
CA ASP A 7 -4.29 3.09 1.81
C ASP A 7 -3.72 4.28 2.57
N ILE A 8 -2.76 4.93 1.92
CA ILE A 8 -2.09 6.11 2.43
C ILE A 8 -2.98 7.31 2.12
N GLY A 9 -3.67 7.82 3.14
CA GLY A 9 -4.35 9.11 3.08
C GLY A 9 -3.42 10.25 3.50
N GLY A 10 -3.89 11.50 3.31
CA GLY A 10 -3.16 12.68 3.81
C GLY A 10 -3.17 12.82 5.33
N THR A 11 -4.12 12.19 6.03
CA THR A 11 -4.30 12.32 7.49
C THR A 11 -4.27 10.99 8.24
N ALA A 12 -4.42 9.88 7.52
CA ALA A 12 -4.40 8.55 8.11
C ALA A 12 -3.93 7.51 7.10
N LEU A 13 -3.12 6.58 7.58
CA LEU A 13 -2.76 5.36 6.89
C LEU A 13 -3.74 4.26 7.32
N LYS A 14 -4.48 3.71 6.37
CA LYS A 14 -5.23 2.47 6.61
C LYS A 14 -4.42 1.30 6.08
N MET A 15 -4.49 0.19 6.80
CA MET A 15 -3.80 -1.04 6.48
C MET A 15 -4.82 -2.15 6.54
N GLY A 16 -4.63 -3.19 5.76
CA GLY A 16 -5.48 -4.35 5.83
C GLY A 16 -4.82 -5.56 5.21
N VAL A 17 -5.29 -6.72 5.59
CA VAL A 17 -4.96 -7.97 4.92
C VAL A 17 -6.22 -8.46 4.24
N MET A 18 -6.14 -8.64 2.93
CA MET A 18 -7.23 -9.19 2.13
C MET A 18 -6.81 -10.52 1.50
N THR A 19 -7.76 -11.41 1.32
CA THR A 19 -7.59 -12.60 0.48
C THR A 19 -7.70 -12.23 -1.00
N ARG A 20 -7.22 -13.11 -1.88
CA ARG A 20 -7.42 -12.98 -3.33
C ARG A 20 -8.90 -12.93 -3.73
N GLU A 21 -9.80 -13.52 -2.93
CA GLU A 21 -11.24 -13.47 -3.15
C GLU A 21 -11.87 -12.10 -2.77
N GLY A 22 -11.08 -11.16 -2.24
CA GLY A 22 -11.55 -9.85 -1.79
C GLY A 22 -12.13 -9.83 -0.38
N THR A 23 -11.97 -10.92 0.38
CA THR A 23 -12.38 -10.97 1.79
C THR A 23 -11.33 -10.26 2.64
N LEU A 24 -11.75 -9.22 3.37
CA LEU A 24 -10.91 -8.53 4.34
C LEU A 24 -10.76 -9.39 5.60
N LEU A 25 -9.55 -9.86 5.87
CA LEU A 25 -9.22 -10.67 7.05
C LEU A 25 -8.92 -9.79 8.26
N GLU A 26 -8.12 -8.75 8.03
CA GLU A 26 -7.66 -7.86 9.10
C GLU A 26 -7.60 -6.42 8.61
N LYS A 27 -7.81 -5.46 9.51
CA LYS A 27 -7.70 -4.04 9.23
C LYS A 27 -7.01 -3.31 10.37
N GLY A 28 -6.10 -2.42 10.01
CA GLY A 28 -5.43 -1.48 10.89
C GLY A 28 -5.68 -0.05 10.42
N LYS A 29 -5.61 0.90 11.35
CA LYS A 29 -5.60 2.32 11.03
C LYS A 29 -4.57 2.99 11.92
N GLN A 30 -3.72 3.80 11.31
CA GLN A 30 -2.76 4.64 11.99
C GLN A 30 -2.98 6.09 11.55
N ASN A 31 -3.13 6.99 12.52
CA ASN A 31 -3.21 8.41 12.21
C ASN A 31 -1.81 8.90 11.84
N ILE A 32 -1.72 9.70 10.78
CA ILE A 32 -0.48 10.32 10.34
C ILE A 32 -0.49 11.75 10.85
N VAL A 33 0.50 12.09 11.68
CA VAL A 33 0.72 13.47 12.13
C VAL A 33 1.55 14.18 11.06
N ASP A 34 1.13 15.38 10.67
CA ASP A 34 1.84 16.27 9.74
C ASP A 34 2.21 15.68 8.37
N SER A 35 1.45 14.68 7.88
CA SER A 35 1.76 13.97 6.63
C SER A 35 3.18 13.41 6.61
N ASP A 36 3.70 12.96 7.76
CA ASP A 36 5.05 12.42 7.88
C ASP A 36 5.18 11.08 7.12
N GLY A 37 5.93 11.12 6.02
CA GLY A 37 6.22 9.95 5.19
C GLY A 37 7.00 8.86 5.93
N ASP A 38 7.88 9.20 6.88
CA ASP A 38 8.65 8.17 7.60
C ASP A 38 7.76 7.33 8.51
N GLN A 39 6.81 7.96 9.19
CA GLN A 39 5.83 7.25 10.02
C GLN A 39 5.00 6.27 9.18
N ILE A 40 4.59 6.69 7.97
CA ILE A 40 3.87 5.83 7.03
C ILE A 40 4.73 4.62 6.68
N LEU A 41 5.97 4.85 6.25
CA LEU A 41 6.88 3.81 5.82
C LEU A 41 7.19 2.82 6.95
N GLN A 42 7.44 3.31 8.17
CA GLN A 42 7.66 2.46 9.34
C GLN A 42 6.44 1.63 9.69
N ALA A 43 5.24 2.22 9.65
CA ALA A 43 3.99 1.52 9.90
C ALA A 43 3.74 0.41 8.86
N MET A 44 4.00 0.69 7.59
CA MET A 44 3.92 -0.30 6.53
C MET A 44 4.88 -1.48 6.76
N LEU A 45 6.14 -1.20 7.11
CA LEU A 45 7.12 -2.23 7.42
C LEU A 45 6.69 -3.09 8.63
N ALA A 46 6.21 -2.46 9.69
CA ALA A 46 5.72 -3.16 10.88
C ALA A 46 4.52 -4.07 10.55
N TRP A 47 3.59 -3.59 9.70
CA TRP A 47 2.44 -4.38 9.28
C TRP A 47 2.85 -5.58 8.42
N ILE A 48 3.78 -5.41 7.49
CA ILE A 48 4.30 -6.51 6.65
C ILE A 48 5.03 -7.53 7.51
N ALA A 49 5.86 -7.07 8.46
CA ALA A 49 6.58 -7.95 9.39
C ALA A 49 5.63 -8.74 10.30
N ALA A 50 4.51 -8.15 10.72
CA ALA A 50 3.48 -8.84 11.49
C ALA A 50 2.71 -9.88 10.66
N HIS A 51 2.69 -9.76 9.33
CA HIS A 51 1.95 -10.64 8.43
C HIS A 51 2.85 -11.28 7.38
N PRO A 52 3.79 -12.16 7.76
CA PRO A 52 4.73 -12.79 6.83
C PRO A 52 4.04 -13.73 5.83
N ALA A 53 2.78 -14.13 6.10
CA ALA A 53 1.95 -14.92 5.19
C ALA A 53 1.38 -14.13 4.00
N CYS A 54 1.57 -12.80 3.95
CA CYS A 54 1.13 -11.99 2.82
C CYS A 54 2.08 -12.15 1.64
N GLU A 55 1.65 -12.84 0.59
CA GLU A 55 2.42 -13.08 -0.64
C GLU A 55 2.30 -11.94 -1.66
N GLY A 56 1.67 -10.84 -1.27
CA GLY A 56 1.48 -9.66 -2.09
C GLY A 56 1.27 -8.42 -1.23
N VAL A 57 1.64 -7.28 -1.79
CA VAL A 57 1.43 -5.96 -1.17
C VAL A 57 0.79 -5.06 -2.20
N ALA A 58 -0.33 -4.45 -1.85
CA ALA A 58 -1.04 -3.47 -2.64
C ALA A 58 -0.94 -2.12 -1.94
N ILE A 59 -0.50 -1.08 -2.64
CA ILE A 59 -0.29 0.25 -2.08
C ILE A 59 -1.14 1.24 -2.88
N SER A 60 -2.00 1.94 -2.17
CA SER A 60 -2.75 3.10 -2.58
C SER A 60 -2.10 4.32 -1.93
N ALA A 61 -1.67 5.28 -2.74
CA ALA A 61 -1.09 6.53 -2.27
C ALA A 61 -1.78 7.73 -2.90
N PRO A 62 -1.80 8.89 -2.22
CA PRO A 62 -2.38 10.10 -2.77
C PRO A 62 -1.42 10.72 -3.79
N GLY A 63 -1.99 11.39 -4.79
CA GLY A 63 -1.24 12.07 -5.84
C GLY A 63 -1.03 11.22 -7.10
N TYR A 64 0.05 11.48 -7.83
CA TYR A 64 0.33 10.83 -9.12
C TYR A 64 1.33 9.69 -8.95
N VAL A 65 0.81 8.47 -9.01
CA VAL A 65 1.61 7.24 -8.92
C VAL A 65 1.61 6.53 -10.27
N ASN A 66 2.79 6.25 -10.79
CA ASN A 66 2.95 5.46 -11.99
C ASN A 66 2.72 3.96 -11.66
N PRO A 67 1.66 3.31 -12.18
CA PRO A 67 1.32 1.94 -11.82
C PRO A 67 2.31 0.90 -12.36
N HIS A 68 3.11 1.25 -13.37
CA HIS A 68 4.08 0.33 -13.98
C HIS A 68 5.40 0.29 -13.19
N THR A 69 5.90 1.46 -12.79
CA THR A 69 7.19 1.57 -12.08
C THR A 69 7.02 1.61 -10.56
N GLY A 70 5.83 1.96 -10.09
CA GLY A 70 5.58 2.26 -8.68
C GLY A 70 6.28 3.53 -8.21
N PHE A 71 6.51 4.46 -9.13
CA PHE A 71 7.12 5.74 -8.86
C PHE A 71 6.03 6.76 -8.55
N ILE A 72 6.15 7.44 -7.41
CA ILE A 72 5.26 8.53 -7.03
C ILE A 72 5.88 9.81 -7.59
N GLU A 73 5.29 10.37 -8.63
CA GLU A 73 5.75 11.63 -9.24
C GLU A 73 5.43 12.81 -8.33
N MET A 74 4.25 12.79 -7.70
CA MET A 74 3.80 13.83 -6.79
C MET A 74 2.98 13.18 -5.68
N GLY A 75 3.47 13.25 -4.43
CA GLY A 75 2.89 12.63 -3.24
C GLY A 75 1.72 13.40 -2.62
N GLY A 76 1.32 14.51 -3.26
CA GLY A 76 0.15 15.29 -2.89
C GLY A 76 0.25 15.88 -1.49
N ALA A 77 -0.53 15.29 -0.57
CA ALA A 77 -0.55 15.69 0.83
C ALA A 77 0.76 15.34 1.57
N ILE A 78 1.54 14.38 1.06
CA ILE A 78 2.78 13.88 1.66
C ILE A 78 3.94 14.29 0.76
N ARG A 79 4.57 15.43 1.08
CA ARG A 79 5.71 15.97 0.31
C ARG A 79 6.90 15.01 0.25
N LYS A 80 7.04 14.15 1.26
CA LYS A 80 8.08 13.14 1.31
C LYS A 80 7.95 12.07 0.22
N PHE A 81 6.76 11.91 -0.35
CA PHE A 81 6.52 10.99 -1.46
C PHE A 81 6.64 11.66 -2.83
N ASP A 82 7.03 12.93 -2.91
CA ASP A 82 7.38 13.57 -4.18
C ASP A 82 8.64 12.92 -4.76
N ASN A 83 8.56 12.50 -6.03
CA ASN A 83 9.63 11.77 -6.74
C ASN A 83 10.15 10.51 -6.00
N PHE A 84 9.27 9.77 -5.34
CA PHE A 84 9.66 8.63 -4.52
C PHE A 84 9.32 7.28 -5.18
N ALA A 85 10.34 6.43 -5.36
CA ALA A 85 10.18 5.07 -5.88
C ALA A 85 9.78 4.09 -4.76
N ILE A 86 8.55 4.19 -4.26
CA ILE A 86 8.09 3.38 -3.10
C ILE A 86 8.21 1.89 -3.34
N LYS A 87 7.94 1.42 -4.57
CA LYS A 87 8.08 0.00 -4.93
C LYS A 87 9.49 -0.51 -4.70
N ARG A 88 10.48 0.19 -5.26
CA ARG A 88 11.90 -0.17 -5.11
C ARG A 88 12.38 -0.05 -3.68
N TRP A 89 11.94 0.99 -2.98
CA TRP A 89 12.29 1.17 -1.58
C TRP A 89 11.78 0.00 -0.73
N LEU A 90 10.53 -0.42 -0.92
CA LEU A 90 9.95 -1.55 -0.18
C LEU A 90 10.68 -2.86 -0.49
N GLU A 91 11.02 -3.10 -1.76
CA GLU A 91 11.81 -4.28 -2.20
C GLU A 91 13.23 -4.30 -1.61
N GLN A 92 13.81 -3.13 -1.31
CA GLN A 92 15.12 -3.03 -0.65
C GLN A 92 15.03 -3.26 0.85
N GLN A 93 13.99 -2.74 1.51
CA GLN A 93 13.81 -2.88 2.95
C GLN A 93 13.36 -4.28 3.33
N VAL A 94 12.44 -4.84 2.55
CA VAL A 94 11.88 -6.15 2.78
C VAL A 94 12.44 -7.06 1.68
N ARG A 95 13.30 -8.01 2.05
CA ARG A 95 13.73 -9.10 1.16
C ARG A 95 12.54 -10.02 0.87
N LEU A 96 11.57 -9.52 0.10
CA LEU A 96 10.39 -10.27 -0.29
C LEU A 96 10.75 -11.22 -1.43
N PRO A 97 10.40 -12.51 -1.34
CA PRO A 97 10.62 -13.46 -2.42
C PRO A 97 9.58 -13.35 -3.56
N TRP A 98 8.65 -12.38 -3.51
CA TRP A 98 7.59 -12.18 -4.49
C TRP A 98 7.56 -10.75 -5.06
N PRO A 99 7.09 -10.56 -6.31
CA PRO A 99 7.00 -9.25 -6.94
C PRO A 99 5.94 -8.36 -6.27
N LEU A 100 6.32 -7.14 -5.90
CA LEU A 100 5.40 -6.13 -5.38
C LEU A 100 4.46 -5.64 -6.49
N ARG A 101 3.14 -5.60 -6.25
CA ARG A 101 2.15 -5.13 -7.24
C ARG A 101 1.47 -3.85 -6.77
N MET A 102 1.76 -2.74 -7.44
CA MET A 102 1.04 -1.49 -7.16
C MET A 102 -0.33 -1.48 -7.85
N MET A 103 -1.33 -0.99 -7.13
CA MET A 103 -2.73 -0.97 -7.52
C MET A 103 -3.26 0.45 -7.36
N PRO A 104 -4.10 0.96 -8.28
CA PRO A 104 -4.78 2.23 -8.09
C PRO A 104 -5.61 2.23 -6.79
N THR A 105 -5.80 3.41 -6.20
CA THR A 105 -6.59 3.67 -4.97
C THR A 105 -7.94 2.96 -4.98
N ALA A 106 -8.62 2.97 -6.13
CA ALA A 106 -9.93 2.35 -6.34
C ALA A 106 -9.93 0.81 -6.35
N CYS A 107 -8.76 0.17 -6.54
CA CYS A 107 -8.63 -1.29 -6.54
C CYS A 107 -8.28 -1.85 -5.16
N CYS A 108 -7.65 -1.06 -4.28
CA CYS A 108 -7.19 -1.50 -2.96
C CYS A 108 -8.31 -1.61 -1.93
N TRP A 109 -9.41 -0.88 -2.11
CA TRP A 109 -10.57 -1.00 -1.23
C TRP A 109 -11.76 -1.40 -2.08
N PRO A 110 -12.40 -2.55 -1.84
CA PRO A 110 -13.69 -2.83 -2.45
C PRO A 110 -14.69 -1.86 -1.82
N SER A 111 -14.84 -0.68 -2.42
CA SER A 111 -16.13 0.00 -2.38
C SER A 111 -17.15 -1.00 -2.91
N ALA A 112 -18.10 -1.40 -2.06
CA ALA A 112 -19.14 -2.38 -2.33
C ALA A 112 -19.58 -2.39 -3.81
N GLY A 113 -19.07 -3.35 -4.59
CA GLY A 113 -19.21 -3.37 -6.04
C GLY A 113 -18.11 -4.21 -6.65
N GLY A 114 -18.41 -5.48 -6.88
CA GLY A 114 -17.45 -6.48 -7.34
C GLY A 114 -16.67 -6.04 -8.57
N VAL A 115 -15.36 -5.86 -8.41
CA VAL A 115 -14.44 -5.74 -9.54
C VAL A 115 -13.83 -7.12 -9.76
N LYS A 116 -14.21 -7.73 -10.88
CA LYS A 116 -13.75 -9.03 -11.35
C LYS A 116 -12.24 -8.97 -11.64
N PRO A 117 -11.43 -9.96 -11.23
CA PRO A 117 -10.00 -9.97 -11.51
C PRO A 117 -9.74 -10.02 -13.03
N PRO A 118 -8.70 -9.34 -13.53
CA PRO A 118 -8.29 -9.47 -14.93
C PRO A 118 -7.79 -10.89 -15.17
N THR A 119 -8.20 -11.43 -16.31
CA THR A 119 -7.84 -12.75 -16.84
C THR A 119 -6.40 -12.78 -17.31
#